data_AF-A0A920L4Z0-F1
#
_entry.id   AF-A0A920L4Z0-F1
#
_cell.length_a   1.000
_cell.length_b   1.000
_cell.length_c   1.000
_cell.angle_alpha   90.00
_cell.angle_beta   90.00
_cell.angle_gamma   90.00
#
_symmetry.space_group_name_H-M   'P 1'
#
loop_
_entity.id
_entity.type
_entity.pdbx_description
1 polymer ?
#
loop_
_entity_poly.entity_id
_entity_poly.type
_entity_poly.pdbx_seq_one_letter_code
_entity_poly.pdbx_strand_id
1 'polypeptide(L)' 'MIVGLVEADAGDIRLDDESLMAMPMHRRARAGIGYLPQEASVFRQLSVRDNLLAILETRRN' A
#
# COMPACT_ATOMS: atom_id res chain seq x y z
N MET A 1 -9.16 4.83 -4.89
CA MET A 1 -9.92 3.65 -5.38
C MET A 1 -9.10 2.37 -5.33
N ILE A 2 -8.04 2.20 -6.15
CA ILE A 2 -7.27 0.92 -6.23
C ILE A 2 -6.52 0.58 -4.94
N VAL A 3 -5.64 1.48 -4.48
CA VAL A 3 -4.82 1.28 -3.26
C VAL A 3 -5.64 1.46 -1.97
N GLY A 4 -6.82 2.09 -2.05
CA GLY A 4 -7.70 2.32 -0.89
C GLY A 4 -7.49 3.64 -0.14
N LEU A 5 -6.84 4.64 -0.75
CA LEU A 5 -6.73 6.02 -0.20
C LEU A 5 -7.99 6.88 -0.39
N VAL A 6 -8.79 6.56 -1.40
CA VAL A 6 -10.04 7.24 -1.75
C VAL A 6 -11.05 6.15 -2.12
N GLU A 7 -12.31 6.29 -1.75
CA GLU A 7 -13.37 5.35 -2.10
C GLU A 7 -13.70 5.40 -3.60
N ALA A 8 -14.30 4.33 -4.12
CA ALA A 8 -14.75 4.26 -5.50
C ALA A 8 -16.26 4.48 -5.54
N ASP A 9 -16.72 5.40 -6.38
CA ASP A 9 -18.15 5.69 -6.51
C ASP A 9 -18.91 4.53 -7.18
N ALA A 10 -18.25 3.82 -8.10
CA ALA A 10 -18.79 2.65 -8.81
C ALA A 10 -17.67 1.78 -9.39
N GLY A 11 -18.05 0.60 -9.90
CA GLY A 11 -17.14 -0.38 -10.50
C GLY A 11 -16.69 -1.47 -9.51
N ASP A 12 -15.75 -2.31 -9.95
CA ASP A 12 -15.14 -3.34 -9.12
C ASP A 12 -13.62 -3.33 -9.33
N ILE A 13 -12.86 -3.54 -8.25
CA ILE A 13 -11.41 -3.68 -8.27
C ILE A 13 -11.13 -5.08 -7.77
N ARG A 14 -10.56 -5.92 -8.64
CA ARG A 14 -10.24 -7.31 -8.31
C ARG A 14 -8.74 -7.55 -8.42
N LEU A 15 -8.22 -8.39 -7.54
CA LEU A 15 -6.92 -9.02 -7.70
C LEU A 15 -7.20 -10.52 -7.81
N ASP A 16 -6.87 -11.09 -8.96
CA ASP A 16 -7.35 -12.43 -9.35
C ASP A 16 -8.89 -12.52 -9.22
N ASP A 17 -9.37 -13.49 -8.43
CA ASP A 17 -10.80 -13.71 -8.17
C ASP A 17 -11.33 -13.04 -6.90
N GLU A 18 -10.51 -12.23 -6.21
CA GLU A 18 -10.89 -11.54 -4.98
C GLU A 18 -11.23 -10.06 -5.24
N SER A 19 -12.43 -9.64 -4.84
CA SER A 19 -12.80 -8.22 -4.87
C SER A 19 -12.14 -7.48 -3.71
N LEU A 20 -11.46 -6.39 -4.05
CA LEU A 20 -10.81 -5.50 -3.10
C LEU A 20 -11.73 -4.38 -2.62
N MET A 21 -12.94 -4.21 -3.19
CA MET A 21 -13.78 -3.01 -3.00
C MET A 21 -13.99 -2.63 -1.53
N ALA A 22 -14.29 -3.60 -0.66
CA ALA A 22 -14.51 -3.38 0.77
C ALA A 22 -13.23 -3.41 1.62
N MET A 23 -12.06 -3.65 1.01
CA MET A 23 -10.81 -3.76 1.76
C MET A 23 -10.21 -2.39 2.07
N PRO A 24 -9.77 -2.15 3.32
CA PRO A 24 -8.94 -0.99 3.65
C PRO A 24 -7.53 -1.15 3.07
N MET A 25 -6.83 -0.02 2.89
CA MET A 25 -5.50 0.03 2.27
C MET A 25 -4.50 -1.00 2.80
N HIS A 26 -4.39 -1.18 4.12
CA HIS A 26 -3.43 -2.11 4.72
C HIS A 26 -3.70 -3.59 4.36
N ARG A 27 -4.96 -3.97 4.10
CA ARG A 27 -5.29 -5.33 3.62
C ARG A 27 -4.96 -5.50 2.15
N ARG A 28 -5.22 -4.48 1.33
CA ARG A 28 -4.82 -4.47 -0.08
C ARG A 28 -3.31 -4.57 -0.25
N ALA A 29 -2.55 -3.89 0.61
CA ALA A 29 -1.09 -4.01 0.63
C ALA A 29 -0.61 -5.43 0.95
N ARG A 30 -1.26 -6.11 1.90
CA ARG A 30 -0.98 -7.52 2.24
C ARG A 30 -1.40 -8.49 1.14
N ALA A 31 -2.42 -8.17 0.36
CA ALA A 31 -2.81 -8.91 -0.83
C ALA A 31 -1.81 -8.76 -1.99
N GLY A 32 -0.83 -7.85 -1.88
CA GLY A 32 0.26 -7.69 -2.85
C GLY A 32 0.26 -6.35 -3.59
N ILE A 33 -0.66 -5.43 -3.26
CA ILE A 33 -0.71 -4.11 -3.91
C ILE A 33 0.39 -3.18 -3.35
N GLY A 34 1.35 -2.81 -4.20
CA GLY A 34 2.33 -1.76 -3.92
C GLY A 34 1.85 -0.37 -4.35
N TYR A 35 2.36 0.68 -3.72
CA TYR A 35 2.07 2.07 -4.09
C TYR A 35 3.33 2.95 -3.95
N LEU A 36 3.61 3.73 -5.00
CA LEU A 36 4.63 4.77 -5.01
C LEU A 36 3.94 6.13 -5.19
N PRO A 37 3.95 7.01 -4.18
CA PRO A 37 3.37 8.34 -4.31
C PRO A 37 4.12 9.22 -5.32
N GLN A 38 3.43 10.19 -5.90
CA GLN A 38 4.05 11.22 -6.73
C GLN A 38 4.92 12.17 -5.90
N GLU A 39 4.46 12.50 -4.69
CA GLU A 39 5.20 13.32 -3.75
C GLU A 39 6.28 12.52 -3.02
N ALA A 40 7.30 13.22 -2.51
CA ALA A 40 8.42 12.57 -1.82
C ALA A 40 7.94 11.82 -0.57
N SER A 41 8.10 10.49 -0.57
CA SER A 41 7.67 9.61 0.52
C SER A 41 8.81 9.10 1.41
N VAL A 42 10.05 9.56 1.19
CA VAL A 42 11.22 9.14 1.97
C VAL A 42 11.32 9.88 3.31
N PHE A 43 11.80 9.19 4.33
CA PHE A 43 12.14 9.82 5.61
C PHE A 43 13.45 10.59 5.47
N ARG A 44 13.34 11.93 5.35
CA ARG A 44 14.46 12.83 5.03
C ARG A 44 15.57 12.86 6.09
N GLN A 45 15.27 12.47 7.33
CA GLN A 45 16.21 12.46 8.45
C GLN A 45 16.90 11.09 8.62
N LEU A 46 16.54 10.09 7.82
CA LEU A 46 17.08 8.74 7.92
C LEU A 46 18.08 8.46 6.80
N SER A 47 19.05 7.59 7.08
CA SER A 47 19.94 7.08 6.02
C SER A 47 19.15 6.22 5.02
N VAL A 48 19.75 5.92 3.87
CA VAL A 48 19.16 4.99 2.89
C VAL A 48 18.86 3.64 3.53
N ARG A 49 19.81 3.10 4.32
CA ARG A 49 19.65 1.82 5.03
C ARG A 49 18.47 1.85 5.99
N ASP A 50 18.34 2.92 6.76
CA ASP A 50 17.27 3.04 7.77
C ASP A 50 15.90 3.25 7.13
N ASN A 51 15.81 3.95 5.99
CA ASN A 51 14.57 4.02 5.21
C ASN A 51 14.09 2.62 4.77
N LEU A 52 15.01 1.78 4.30
CA LEU A 52 14.68 0.42 3.88
C LEU A 52 14.28 -0.46 5.08
N LEU A 53 15.06 -0.43 6.16
CA LEU A 53 14.76 -1.19 7.38
C LEU A 53 13.43 -0.77 7.99
N ALA A 54 13.11 0.52 8.03
CA ALA A 54 11.86 1.02 8.59
C ALA A 54 10.61 0.37 7.97
N ILE A 55 10.64 0.07 6.66
CA ILE A 55 9.54 -0.66 6.01
C ILE A 55 9.64 -2.16 6.27
N LEU A 56 10.84 -2.75 6.23
CA LEU A 56 11.03 -4.19 6.44
C LEU A 56 10.61 -4.64 7.85
N GLU A 57 10.85 -3.84 8.89
CA GLU A 57 10.44 -4.12 10.27
C GLU A 57 8.92 -4.24 10.45
N THR A 58 8.13 -3.65 9.54
CA THR A 58 6.66 -3.75 9.57
C THR A 58 6.14 -5.08 9.01
N ARG A 59 6.99 -5.86 8.32
CA ARG A 59 6.62 -7.16 7.77
C ARG A 59 6.65 -8.19 8.91
N ARG A 60 5.51 -8.83 9.17
CA ARG A 60 5.46 -10.00 10.07
C ARG A 60 5.78 -11.25 9.26
N ASN A 61 6.68 -12.08 9.78
CA ASN A 61 6.96 -13.42 9.27
C ASN A 61 5.73 -14.31 9.35
#